data_AF-A0A4R5B7M8-F1
#
_entry.id   AF-A0A4R5B7M8-F1
#
_cell.length_a   1.000
_cell.length_b   1.000
_cell.length_c   1.000
_cell.angle_alpha   90.00
_cell.angle_beta   90.00
_cell.angle_gamma   90.00
#
_symmetry.space_group_name_H-M   'P 1'
#
loop_
_entity.id
_entity.type
_entity.pdbx_description
1 polymer ?
#
loop_
_entity_poly.entity_id
_entity_poly.type
_entity_poly.pdbx_seq_one_letter_code
_entity_poly.pdbx_strand_id
1 'polypeptide(L)'
;MTDAILAPQLMPTGPGQSDLLIHFCGRRPNSKFTPDVPPEIKEMTPQQRLDAILTNQTLLGFTPFRAHGPAVCLSESPGDHLLHMLRDRKMAPWGVLLRRADVIAAGGGGIAYPPEAVHDQWPPEIKVWGNPIRNDGQAVMDFSWEREWRIPSPNGAWGFQPQAVAAVLVGDPTWKPTPLATDWIDGSTGEPVPDPAFTIGGAHPWHHYPAAWIKAEHLYWDGAALRSLQ
;
A
#
# COMPACT_ATOMS: atom_id res chain seq x y z
N MET A 1 -27.63 -16.02 -3.42
CA MET A 1 -26.93 -15.48 -4.60
C MET A 1 -26.27 -14.20 -4.13
N THR A 2 -24.95 -14.17 -4.03
CA THR A 2 -24.21 -12.93 -3.73
C THR A 2 -24.05 -12.18 -5.03
N ASP A 3 -24.76 -11.06 -5.18
CA ASP A 3 -24.55 -10.18 -6.32
C ASP A 3 -23.08 -9.78 -6.36
N ALA A 4 -22.44 -9.98 -7.52
CA ALA A 4 -21.06 -9.54 -7.70
C ALA A 4 -21.02 -8.03 -7.52
N ILE A 5 -20.22 -7.54 -6.58
CA ILE A 5 -19.98 -6.10 -6.41
C ILE A 5 -19.30 -5.63 -7.69
N LEU A 6 -20.06 -4.93 -8.54
CA LEU A 6 -19.51 -4.34 -9.76
C LEU A 6 -18.65 -3.15 -9.36
N ALA A 7 -17.38 -3.18 -9.77
CA ALA A 7 -16.48 -2.06 -9.58
C ALA A 7 -17.06 -0.81 -10.28
N PRO A 8 -16.98 0.37 -9.65
CA PRO A 8 -17.49 1.60 -10.25
C PRO A 8 -16.70 1.94 -11.51
N GLN A 9 -17.40 2.34 -12.57
CA GLN A 9 -16.77 2.88 -13.77
C GLN A 9 -16.39 4.34 -13.51
N LEU A 10 -15.09 4.62 -13.49
CA LEU A 10 -14.56 5.96 -13.27
C LEU A 10 -14.35 6.68 -14.61
N MET A 11 -14.72 7.96 -14.66
CA MET A 11 -14.39 8.85 -15.76
C MET A 11 -12.90 9.24 -15.68
N PRO A 12 -12.28 9.69 -16.80
CA PRO A 12 -10.87 10.11 -16.80
C PRO A 12 -10.56 11.08 -15.66
N THR A 13 -9.44 10.86 -14.95
CA THR A 13 -9.02 11.76 -13.88
C THR A 13 -8.62 13.12 -14.41
N GLY A 14 -9.15 14.17 -13.79
CA GLY A 14 -8.66 15.53 -14.00
C GLY A 14 -7.23 15.70 -13.47
N PRO A 15 -6.57 16.82 -13.80
CA PRO A 15 -5.17 17.07 -13.43
C PRO A 15 -4.91 17.12 -11.92
N GLY A 16 -5.97 17.28 -11.11
CA GLY A 16 -5.92 17.28 -9.65
C GLY A 16 -6.31 15.96 -9.00
N GLN A 17 -6.56 14.88 -9.75
CA GLN A 17 -6.98 13.59 -9.19
C GLN A 17 -6.11 12.46 -9.72
N SER A 18 -6.01 11.38 -8.94
CA SER A 18 -5.28 10.17 -9.30
C SER A 18 -6.22 8.97 -9.42
N ASP A 19 -5.98 8.13 -10.42
CA ASP A 19 -6.61 6.81 -10.48
C ASP A 19 -5.89 5.79 -9.58
N LEU A 20 -4.72 6.16 -9.06
CA LEU A 20 -3.92 5.34 -8.17
C LEU A 20 -3.85 5.93 -6.75
N LEU A 21 -4.01 5.07 -5.76
CA LEU A 21 -3.87 5.37 -4.34
C LEU A 21 -2.75 4.52 -3.76
N ILE A 22 -1.82 5.14 -3.03
CA ILE A 22 -0.68 4.43 -2.46
C ILE A 22 -0.89 4.10 -0.99
N HIS A 23 -0.64 2.85 -0.61
CA HIS A 23 -0.42 2.46 0.78
C HIS A 23 1.08 2.35 1.05
N PHE A 24 1.64 3.32 1.78
CA PHE A 24 3.04 3.28 2.20
C PHE A 24 3.26 2.22 3.29
N CYS A 25 4.29 1.39 3.11
CA CYS A 25 4.70 0.36 4.05
C CYS A 25 5.63 0.90 5.17
N GLY A 26 6.01 2.17 5.10
CA GLY A 26 6.82 2.84 6.12
C GLY A 26 6.34 4.25 6.40
N ARG A 27 6.76 4.78 7.55
CA ARG A 27 6.53 6.19 7.95
C ARG A 27 7.82 6.98 7.76
N ARG A 28 7.72 8.30 7.65
CA ARG A 28 8.90 9.17 7.71
C ARG A 28 9.67 8.95 9.04
N PRO A 29 11.01 9.10 9.06
CA PRO A 29 11.81 8.93 10.27
C PRO A 29 11.26 9.71 11.48
N ASN A 30 11.41 9.12 12.67
CA ASN A 30 10.97 9.70 13.96
C ASN A 30 9.46 9.97 14.10
N SER A 31 8.63 9.42 13.20
CA SER A 31 7.17 9.53 13.35
C SER A 31 6.65 8.59 14.41
N LYS A 32 5.64 9.06 15.16
CA LYS A 32 4.87 8.23 16.06
C LYS A 32 4.00 7.24 15.27
N PHE A 33 3.85 6.04 15.82
CA PHE A 33 2.80 5.10 15.42
C PHE A 33 1.49 5.47 16.11
N THR A 34 0.36 5.11 15.49
CA THR A 34 -0.90 5.16 16.23
C THR A 34 -0.86 4.13 17.37
N PRO A 35 -1.54 4.39 18.50
CA PRO A 35 -1.45 3.53 19.68
C PRO A 35 -1.78 2.06 19.37
N ASP A 36 -2.79 1.86 18.52
CA ASP A 36 -3.41 0.56 18.24
C ASP A 36 -2.64 -0.31 17.24
N VAL A 37 -1.49 0.13 16.72
CA VAL A 37 -0.66 -0.72 15.85
C VAL A 37 0.03 -1.80 16.71
N PRO A 38 -0.11 -3.09 16.38
CA PRO A 38 0.53 -4.17 17.12
C PRO A 38 2.07 -4.07 17.14
N PRO A 39 2.75 -4.52 18.21
CA PRO A 39 4.22 -4.48 18.31
C PRO A 39 4.94 -5.12 17.13
N GLU A 40 4.46 -6.27 16.65
CA GLU A 40 5.05 -6.99 15.53
C GLU A 40 5.03 -6.16 14.24
N ILE A 41 4.01 -5.32 14.04
CA ILE A 41 3.93 -4.41 12.89
C ILE A 41 4.83 -3.19 13.07
N LYS A 42 5.03 -2.73 14.31
CA LYS A 42 5.95 -1.63 14.63
C LYS A 42 7.42 -2.03 14.41
N GLU A 43 7.74 -3.30 14.58
CA GLU A 43 9.09 -3.87 14.42
C GLU A 43 9.44 -4.20 12.97
N MET A 44 8.43 -4.37 12.10
CA MET A 44 8.66 -4.62 10.67
C MET A 44 9.37 -3.44 9.98
N THR A 45 10.38 -3.76 9.18
CA THR A 45 10.89 -2.82 8.19
C THR A 45 9.86 -2.59 7.09
N PRO A 46 9.93 -1.46 6.36
CA PRO A 46 9.04 -1.22 5.23
C PRO A 46 9.06 -2.34 4.17
N GLN A 47 10.23 -2.96 3.96
CA GLN A 47 10.42 -4.10 3.06
C GLN A 47 9.68 -5.34 3.55
N GLN A 48 9.83 -5.68 4.83
CA GLN A 48 9.13 -6.82 5.44
C GLN A 48 7.62 -6.62 5.39
N ARG A 49 7.15 -5.40 5.64
CA ARG A 49 5.73 -5.08 5.55
C ARG A 49 5.20 -5.18 4.11
N LEU A 50 5.97 -4.71 3.12
CA LEU A 50 5.61 -4.88 1.72
C LEU A 50 5.56 -6.37 1.32
N ASP A 51 6.56 -7.14 1.72
CA ASP A 51 6.62 -8.59 1.48
C ASP A 51 5.39 -9.32 2.05
N ALA A 52 5.05 -9.03 3.31
CA ALA A 52 3.86 -9.59 3.96
C ALA A 52 2.56 -9.20 3.24
N ILE A 53 2.43 -7.96 2.77
CA ILE A 53 1.25 -7.49 2.02
C ILE A 53 1.14 -8.22 0.68
N LEU A 54 2.23 -8.37 -0.07
CA LEU A 54 2.23 -9.04 -1.37
C LEU A 54 1.96 -10.54 -1.23
N THR A 55 2.54 -11.17 -0.22
CA THR A 55 2.38 -12.61 0.06
C THR A 55 0.96 -12.94 0.54
N ASN A 56 0.46 -12.21 1.54
CA ASN A 56 -0.85 -12.48 2.14
C ASN A 56 -2.00 -11.80 1.39
N GLN A 57 -1.68 -10.96 0.41
CA GLN A 57 -2.63 -10.13 -0.34
C GLN A 57 -3.62 -9.38 0.57
N THR A 58 -3.11 -8.85 1.67
CA THR A 58 -3.93 -8.26 2.72
C THR A 58 -3.28 -6.97 3.23
N LEU A 59 -4.08 -5.91 3.30
CA LEU A 59 -3.72 -4.68 4.01
C LEU A 59 -4.31 -4.71 5.41
N LEU A 60 -3.45 -4.60 6.42
CA LEU A 60 -3.88 -4.46 7.81
C LEU A 60 -4.31 -3.01 8.08
N GLY A 61 -5.48 -2.87 8.70
CA GLY A 61 -6.04 -1.60 9.12
C GLY A 61 -5.92 -1.41 10.62
N PHE A 62 -5.64 -0.17 11.02
CA PHE A 62 -5.50 0.23 12.42
C PHE A 62 -6.27 1.51 12.64
N THR A 63 -6.61 1.83 13.89
CA THR A 63 -7.27 3.11 14.18
C THR A 63 -6.32 4.25 13.82
N PRO A 64 -6.70 5.13 12.86
CA PRO A 64 -5.90 6.31 12.53
C PRO A 64 -5.84 7.29 13.70
N PHE A 65 -4.88 8.22 13.68
CA PHE A 65 -4.83 9.27 14.70
C PHE A 65 -6.14 10.06 14.70
N ARG A 66 -6.78 10.15 15.87
CA ARG A 66 -8.00 10.95 16.11
C ARG A 66 -9.19 10.55 15.24
N ALA A 67 -9.15 9.35 14.66
CA ALA A 67 -10.29 8.73 14.00
C ALA A 67 -10.89 7.66 14.91
N HIS A 68 -12.06 7.15 14.53
CA HIS A 68 -12.71 6.06 15.23
C HIS A 68 -12.73 4.81 14.36
N GLY A 69 -12.34 3.68 14.95
CA GLY A 69 -12.35 2.38 14.30
C GLY A 69 -11.14 2.12 13.39
N PRO A 70 -10.81 0.85 13.16
CA PRO A 70 -9.73 0.44 12.27
C PRO A 70 -10.04 0.78 10.81
N ALA A 71 -9.03 1.29 10.11
CA ALA A 71 -9.08 1.54 8.68
C ALA A 71 -7.72 1.27 8.01
N VAL A 72 -7.77 0.85 6.75
CA VAL A 72 -6.58 0.89 5.88
C VAL A 72 -6.47 2.31 5.32
N CYS A 73 -5.35 2.98 5.62
CA CYS A 73 -5.07 4.32 5.10
C CYS A 73 -4.31 4.24 3.78
N LEU A 74 -4.69 5.08 2.82
CA LEU A 74 -3.98 5.31 1.56
C LEU A 74 -3.81 6.82 1.34
N SER A 75 -2.92 7.18 0.41
CA SER A 75 -2.72 8.57 -0.01
C SER A 75 -3.01 8.72 -1.50
N GLU A 76 -3.74 9.75 -1.88
CA GLU A 76 -3.92 10.14 -3.28
C GLU A 76 -2.77 11.03 -3.73
N SER A 77 -1.72 10.40 -4.25
CA SER A 77 -0.46 11.06 -4.58
C SER A 77 -0.15 10.91 -6.09
N PRO A 78 -0.79 11.68 -6.99
CA PRO A 78 -0.47 11.62 -8.42
C PRO A 78 0.89 12.27 -8.73
N GLY A 79 1.68 11.65 -9.61
CA GLY A 79 2.86 12.25 -10.26
C GLY A 79 3.78 13.02 -9.30
N ASP A 80 3.89 14.32 -9.50
CA ASP A 80 4.70 15.24 -8.69
C ASP A 80 4.39 15.20 -7.20
N HIS A 81 3.14 14.88 -6.83
CA HIS A 81 2.77 14.74 -5.43
C HIS A 81 3.45 13.53 -4.80
N LEU A 82 3.52 12.38 -5.48
CA LEU A 82 4.28 11.23 -4.98
C LEU A 82 5.77 11.55 -4.86
N LEU A 83 6.33 12.29 -5.83
CA LEU A 83 7.71 12.77 -5.75
C LEU A 83 7.94 13.68 -4.53
N HIS A 84 6.98 14.57 -4.23
CA HIS A 84 7.01 15.40 -3.02
C HIS A 84 6.96 14.54 -1.73
N MET A 85 6.10 13.52 -1.69
CA MET A 85 6.02 12.58 -0.54
C MET A 85 7.38 11.90 -0.28
N LEU A 86 8.04 11.45 -1.34
CA LEU A 86 9.33 10.73 -1.23
C LEU A 86 10.48 11.69 -0.92
N ARG A 87 10.63 12.76 -1.69
CA ARG A 87 11.77 13.69 -1.61
C ARG A 87 11.68 14.60 -0.40
N ASP A 88 10.54 15.24 -0.19
CA ASP A 88 10.41 16.36 0.74
C ASP A 88 9.84 15.89 2.08
N ARG A 89 8.87 14.97 2.05
CA ARG A 89 8.26 14.40 3.26
C ARG A 89 9.02 13.19 3.81
N LYS A 90 10.02 12.69 3.07
CA LYS A 90 10.88 11.55 3.44
C LYS A 90 10.09 10.28 3.74
N MET A 91 9.00 10.06 3.01
CA MET A 91 8.27 8.79 3.09
C MET A 91 9.16 7.66 2.61
N ALA A 92 9.05 6.50 3.28
CA ALA A 92 9.80 5.32 2.88
C ALA A 92 9.35 4.90 1.47
N PRO A 93 10.27 4.65 0.52
CA PRO A 93 9.95 4.29 -0.86
C PRO A 93 9.50 2.83 -0.99
N TRP A 94 8.53 2.41 -0.19
CA TRP A 94 8.03 1.05 -0.14
C TRP A 94 6.51 1.11 -0.02
N GLY A 95 5.78 0.51 -0.95
CA GLY A 95 4.32 0.58 -0.93
C GLY A 95 3.65 -0.17 -2.07
N VAL A 96 2.33 -0.32 -1.95
CA VAL A 96 1.48 -0.82 -3.03
C VAL A 96 0.60 0.31 -3.54
N LEU A 97 0.49 0.44 -4.86
CA LEU A 97 -0.42 1.35 -5.53
C LEU A 97 -1.64 0.55 -5.97
N LEU A 98 -2.82 0.95 -5.50
CA LEU A 98 -4.10 0.35 -5.82
C LEU A 98 -4.89 1.24 -6.76
N ARG A 99 -5.78 0.65 -7.56
CA ARG A 99 -6.73 1.45 -8.35
C ARG A 99 -7.81 2.04 -7.44
N ARG A 100 -8.12 3.31 -7.65
CA ARG A 100 -9.19 4.04 -6.96
C ARG A 100 -10.54 3.35 -7.09
N ALA A 101 -10.84 2.78 -8.26
CA ALA A 101 -12.08 2.02 -8.48
C ALA A 101 -12.19 0.81 -7.54
N ASP A 102 -11.09 0.06 -7.36
CA ASP A 102 -11.04 -1.11 -6.48
C ASP A 102 -11.17 -0.70 -5.00
N VAL A 103 -10.57 0.43 -4.61
CA VAL A 103 -10.72 1.01 -3.26
C VAL A 103 -12.17 1.43 -2.99
N ILE A 104 -12.85 2.06 -3.94
CA ILE A 104 -14.26 2.43 -3.81
C ILE A 104 -15.15 1.18 -3.76
N ALA A 105 -14.88 0.17 -4.60
CA ALA A 105 -15.60 -1.10 -4.59
C ALA A 105 -15.47 -1.83 -3.24
N ALA A 106 -14.34 -1.65 -2.54
CA ALA A 106 -14.11 -2.14 -1.19
C ALA A 106 -14.82 -1.32 -0.09
N GLY A 107 -15.61 -0.30 -0.44
CA GLY A 107 -16.25 0.62 0.51
C GLY A 107 -15.32 1.73 1.01
N GLY A 108 -14.18 1.94 0.35
CA GLY A 108 -13.25 3.01 0.67
C GLY A 108 -13.61 4.35 0.02
N GLY A 109 -12.95 5.41 0.48
CA GLY A 109 -13.21 6.78 0.05
C GLY A 109 -12.20 7.79 0.55
N GLY A 110 -12.22 8.99 -0.03
CA GLY A 110 -11.47 10.14 0.48
C GLY A 110 -12.05 10.63 1.80
N ILE A 111 -11.19 11.15 2.68
CA ILE A 111 -11.62 11.66 3.98
C ILE A 111 -11.78 13.18 3.97
N ALA A 112 -12.44 13.71 5.00
CA ALA A 112 -12.54 15.13 5.24
C ALA A 112 -11.57 15.61 6.33
N TYR A 113 -11.19 16.89 6.25
CA TYR A 113 -10.29 17.57 7.19
C TYR A 113 -11.02 18.71 7.95
N PRO A 114 -12.01 18.39 8.80
CA PRO A 114 -12.78 19.39 9.52
C PRO A 114 -11.97 20.02 10.67
N PRO A 115 -12.39 21.18 11.20
CA PRO A 115 -11.97 21.63 12.52
C PRO A 115 -12.30 20.59 13.60
N GLU A 116 -11.45 20.41 14.60
CA GLU A 116 -11.64 19.41 15.68
C GLU A 116 -13.02 19.53 16.35
N ALA A 117 -13.44 20.74 16.72
CA ALA A 117 -14.76 20.97 17.32
C ALA A 117 -15.95 20.58 16.44
N VAL A 118 -15.78 20.55 15.11
CA VAL A 118 -16.81 20.09 14.16
C VAL A 118 -16.79 18.56 14.08
N HIS A 119 -15.61 17.94 14.01
CA HIS A 119 -15.47 16.48 14.01
C HIS A 119 -15.99 15.84 15.29
N ASP A 120 -15.81 16.50 16.43
CA ASP A 120 -16.28 16.00 17.73
C ASP A 120 -17.80 15.78 17.76
N GLN A 121 -18.55 16.58 16.99
CA GLN A 121 -20.00 16.50 16.86
C GLN A 121 -20.47 15.41 15.89
N TRP A 122 -19.57 14.78 15.13
CA TRP A 122 -19.94 13.73 14.19
C TRP A 122 -20.39 12.46 14.92
N PRO A 123 -21.39 11.73 14.39
CA PRO A 123 -21.72 10.40 14.87
C PRO A 123 -20.50 9.44 14.84
N PRO A 124 -20.30 8.58 15.85
CA PRO A 124 -19.13 7.68 15.93
C PRO A 124 -18.87 6.87 14.66
N GLU A 125 -19.93 6.42 13.99
CA GLU A 125 -19.89 5.61 12.78
C GLU A 125 -19.28 6.33 11.56
N ILE A 126 -19.30 7.67 11.52
CA ILE A 126 -18.70 8.44 10.42
C ILE A 126 -17.38 9.08 10.81
N LYS A 127 -16.97 9.04 12.09
CA LYS A 127 -15.71 9.65 12.53
C LYS A 127 -14.47 9.01 11.89
N VAL A 128 -14.58 7.78 11.38
CA VAL A 128 -13.55 7.13 10.54
C VAL A 128 -13.23 7.92 9.28
N TRP A 129 -14.14 8.77 8.79
CA TRP A 129 -13.97 9.56 7.57
C TRP A 129 -13.39 10.96 7.82
N GLY A 130 -12.90 11.24 9.03
CA GLY A 130 -12.35 12.54 9.40
C GLY A 130 -10.90 12.46 9.87
N ASN A 131 -10.13 13.50 9.56
CA ASN A 131 -8.84 13.78 10.19
C ASN A 131 -8.87 15.23 10.73
N PRO A 132 -9.27 15.43 12.00
CA PRO A 132 -9.55 16.75 12.54
C PRO A 132 -8.30 17.64 12.65
N ILE A 133 -8.41 18.86 12.15
CA ILE A 133 -7.38 19.91 12.23
C ILE A 133 -7.56 20.69 13.53
N ARG A 134 -6.46 20.83 14.29
CA ARG A 134 -6.37 21.69 15.47
C ARG A 134 -5.96 23.10 15.09
N ASN A 135 -6.53 24.07 15.78
CA ASN A 135 -6.15 25.48 15.68
C ASN A 135 -5.81 26.09 17.05
N ASP A 136 -5.25 25.28 17.96
CA ASP A 136 -4.92 25.69 19.33
C ASP A 136 -3.45 26.10 19.51
N GLY A 137 -2.71 26.25 18.40
CA GLY A 137 -1.31 26.66 18.40
C GLY A 137 -0.32 25.60 18.91
N GLN A 138 -0.80 24.43 19.35
CA GLN A 138 0.04 23.30 19.73
C GLN A 138 0.31 22.42 18.50
N ALA A 139 1.58 22.36 18.07
CA ALA A 139 2.12 21.51 17.01
C ALA A 139 1.07 21.03 15.98
N VAL A 140 0.87 21.83 14.92
CA VAL A 140 -0.07 21.51 13.84
C VAL A 140 0.33 20.18 13.19
N MET A 141 -0.38 19.12 13.54
CA MET A 141 -0.35 17.86 12.78
C MET A 141 -1.37 17.97 11.64
N ASP A 142 -1.03 18.78 10.66
CA ASP A 142 -1.78 18.87 9.41
C ASP A 142 -1.35 17.69 8.52
N PHE A 143 -2.33 16.87 8.11
CA PHE A 143 -2.19 15.75 7.19
C PHE A 143 -2.98 15.99 5.88
N SER A 144 -3.49 17.20 5.65
CA SER A 144 -4.24 17.57 4.45
C SER A 144 -3.43 17.40 3.18
N TRP A 145 -2.11 17.57 3.28
CA TRP A 145 -1.17 17.31 2.19
C TRP A 145 -1.18 15.84 1.76
N GLU A 146 -1.50 14.86 2.61
CA GLU A 146 -1.50 13.45 2.21
C GLU A 146 -2.66 13.07 1.29
N ARG A 147 -3.71 13.91 1.23
CA ARG A 147 -4.99 13.61 0.56
C ARG A 147 -5.42 12.18 0.86
N GLU A 148 -5.66 11.93 2.14
CA GLU A 148 -5.84 10.62 2.73
C GLU A 148 -7.16 9.98 2.24
N TRP A 149 -7.07 8.69 1.95
CA TRP A 149 -8.19 7.80 1.67
C TRP A 149 -8.22 6.70 2.71
N ARG A 150 -9.41 6.18 3.02
CA ARG A 150 -9.58 5.09 3.97
C ARG A 150 -10.49 4.01 3.42
N ILE A 151 -10.18 2.76 3.75
CA ILE A 151 -11.10 1.63 3.67
C ILE A 151 -11.42 1.24 5.12
N PRO A 152 -12.64 1.51 5.63
CA PRO A 152 -13.04 1.03 6.94
C PRO A 152 -12.90 -0.48 7.03
N SER A 153 -12.20 -0.98 8.03
CA SER A 153 -11.87 -2.39 8.15
C SER A 153 -12.19 -2.89 9.56
N PRO A 154 -13.47 -3.09 9.92
CA PRO A 154 -13.89 -3.48 11.28
C PRO A 154 -13.21 -4.76 11.78
N ASN A 155 -12.80 -5.65 10.86
CA ASN A 155 -12.06 -6.87 11.17
C ASN A 155 -10.53 -6.68 11.21
N GLY A 156 -10.04 -5.44 11.15
CA GLY A 156 -8.62 -5.07 11.17
C GLY A 156 -7.86 -5.35 9.88
N ALA A 157 -8.52 -5.79 8.82
CA ALA A 157 -7.86 -6.16 7.56
C ALA A 157 -8.77 -5.99 6.34
N TRP A 158 -8.15 -5.78 5.19
CA TRP A 158 -8.78 -5.84 3.88
C TRP A 158 -7.95 -6.73 2.95
N GLY A 159 -8.54 -7.84 2.52
CA GLY A 159 -7.96 -8.72 1.52
C GLY A 159 -8.26 -8.23 0.11
N PHE A 160 -7.31 -8.36 -0.81
CA PHE A 160 -7.45 -7.92 -2.19
C PHE A 160 -7.04 -9.01 -3.18
N GLN A 161 -7.63 -8.94 -4.38
CA GLN A 161 -7.21 -9.79 -5.49
C GLN A 161 -5.88 -9.30 -6.07
N PRO A 162 -5.01 -10.17 -6.60
CA PRO A 162 -3.67 -9.77 -7.06
C PRO A 162 -3.71 -8.59 -8.04
N GLN A 163 -4.68 -8.59 -8.94
CA GLN A 163 -4.86 -7.54 -9.95
C GLN A 163 -5.21 -6.17 -9.38
N ALA A 164 -5.67 -6.06 -8.12
CA ALA A 164 -5.97 -4.77 -7.49
C ALA A 164 -4.70 -3.93 -7.26
N VAL A 165 -3.53 -4.59 -7.15
CA VAL A 165 -2.22 -3.92 -7.11
C VAL A 165 -1.85 -3.54 -8.54
N ALA A 166 -1.97 -2.24 -8.85
CA ALA A 166 -1.61 -1.69 -10.15
C ALA A 166 -0.10 -1.56 -10.28
N ALA A 167 0.57 -1.11 -9.21
CA ALA A 167 2.01 -1.00 -9.17
C ALA A 167 2.55 -1.27 -7.75
N VAL A 168 3.82 -1.64 -7.67
CA VAL A 168 4.59 -1.77 -6.43
C VAL A 168 5.72 -0.75 -6.43
N LEU A 169 5.80 0.06 -5.38
CA LEU A 169 6.90 0.98 -5.14
C LEU A 169 7.98 0.28 -4.33
N VAL A 170 9.21 0.26 -4.86
CA VAL A 170 10.40 -0.30 -4.19
C VAL A 170 11.51 0.74 -4.06
N GLY A 171 12.23 0.66 -2.95
CA GLY A 171 13.33 1.56 -2.62
C GLY A 171 14.69 1.07 -3.08
N ASP A 172 14.75 -0.17 -3.58
CA ASP A 172 15.95 -0.84 -4.06
C ASP A 172 15.55 -1.64 -5.30
N PRO A 173 16.18 -1.43 -6.47
CA PRO A 173 15.75 -2.06 -7.71
C PRO A 173 16.11 -3.56 -7.75
N THR A 174 17.01 -4.00 -6.86
CA THR A 174 17.42 -5.40 -6.73
C THR A 174 16.54 -6.18 -5.78
N TRP A 175 15.74 -5.50 -4.96
CA TRP A 175 14.83 -6.16 -4.02
C TRP A 175 13.74 -6.94 -4.74
N LYS A 176 13.46 -8.13 -4.24
CA LYS A 176 12.33 -9.00 -4.62
C LYS A 176 11.63 -9.48 -3.35
N PRO A 177 10.30 -9.74 -3.39
CA PRO A 177 9.61 -10.37 -2.28
C PRO A 177 10.12 -11.79 -2.05
N THR A 178 9.83 -12.35 -0.88
CA THR A 178 10.14 -13.75 -0.54
C THR A 178 9.43 -14.69 -1.52
N PRO A 179 10.13 -15.65 -2.18
CA PRO A 179 9.48 -16.65 -3.01
C PRO A 179 8.49 -17.50 -2.21
N LEU A 180 7.32 -17.78 -2.78
CA LEU A 180 6.31 -18.69 -2.20
C LEU A 180 6.72 -20.16 -2.32
N ALA A 181 7.43 -20.49 -3.39
CA ALA A 181 7.99 -21.80 -3.65
C ALA A 181 9.27 -21.65 -4.49
N THR A 182 10.12 -22.66 -4.47
CA THR A 182 11.29 -22.76 -5.34
C THR A 182 11.32 -24.15 -5.94
N ASP A 183 11.14 -24.21 -7.25
CA ASP A 183 11.37 -25.41 -8.04
C ASP A 183 12.78 -25.37 -8.62
N TRP A 184 13.17 -26.43 -9.33
CA TRP A 184 14.44 -26.51 -10.03
C TRP A 184 14.19 -26.70 -11.52
N ILE A 185 14.96 -26.00 -12.35
CA ILE A 185 14.93 -26.12 -13.80
C ILE A 185 16.32 -26.43 -14.34
N ASP A 186 16.40 -27.13 -15.46
CA ASP A 186 17.64 -27.33 -16.21
C ASP A 186 18.07 -26.00 -16.84
N GLY A 187 19.30 -25.56 -16.57
CA GLY A 187 19.83 -24.27 -17.05
C GLY A 187 20.00 -24.17 -18.56
N SER A 188 20.06 -25.30 -19.26
CA SER A 188 20.21 -25.37 -20.71
C SER A 188 18.89 -25.43 -21.45
N THR A 189 17.84 -26.01 -20.85
CA THR A 189 16.54 -26.21 -21.50
C THR A 189 15.40 -25.39 -20.89
N GLY A 190 15.54 -24.98 -19.63
CA GLY A 190 14.47 -24.34 -18.85
C GLY A 190 13.40 -25.30 -18.34
N GLU A 191 13.52 -26.60 -18.60
CA GLU A 191 12.55 -27.61 -18.20
C GLU A 191 12.68 -27.96 -16.71
N PRO A 192 11.56 -28.27 -16.00
CA PRO A 192 11.61 -28.67 -14.60
C PRO A 192 12.47 -29.93 -14.38
N VAL A 193 13.27 -29.93 -13.32
CA VAL A 193 14.07 -31.08 -12.87
C VAL A 193 13.69 -31.51 -11.46
N PRO A 194 13.73 -32.81 -11.15
CA PRO A 194 13.25 -33.34 -9.87
C PRO A 194 14.22 -33.12 -8.70
N ASP A 195 15.49 -32.80 -8.97
CA ASP A 195 16.55 -32.71 -7.95
C ASP A 195 17.56 -31.59 -8.26
N PRO A 196 17.91 -30.71 -7.30
CA PRO A 196 19.04 -29.77 -7.42
C PRO A 196 20.40 -30.41 -7.75
N ALA A 197 20.58 -31.70 -7.49
CA ALA A 197 21.80 -32.44 -7.86
C ALA A 197 21.85 -32.86 -9.34
N PHE A 198 20.87 -32.47 -10.17
CA PHE A 198 20.86 -32.78 -11.59
C PHE A 198 22.04 -32.11 -12.33
N THR A 199 22.86 -32.92 -13.00
CA THR A 199 24.17 -32.51 -13.53
C THR A 199 24.19 -32.18 -15.02
N ILE A 200 23.20 -32.59 -15.81
CA ILE A 200 23.12 -32.24 -17.23
C ILE A 200 22.48 -30.85 -17.33
N GLY A 201 23.16 -29.89 -17.96
CA GLY A 201 22.70 -28.49 -18.07
C GLY A 201 22.82 -27.66 -16.78
N GLY A 202 22.89 -28.31 -15.62
CA GLY A 202 22.97 -27.70 -14.30
C GLY A 202 21.59 -27.26 -13.78
N ALA A 203 21.21 -27.68 -12.57
CA ALA A 203 19.95 -27.24 -11.97
C ALA A 203 20.05 -25.80 -11.46
N HIS A 204 19.09 -24.95 -11.83
CA HIS A 204 18.95 -23.58 -11.34
C HIS A 204 17.64 -23.43 -10.57
N PRO A 205 17.64 -22.66 -9.46
CA PRO A 205 16.42 -22.41 -8.72
C PRO A 205 15.47 -21.55 -9.57
N TRP A 206 14.22 -21.98 -9.66
CA TRP A 206 13.13 -21.22 -10.23
C TRP A 206 12.19 -20.76 -9.12
N HIS A 207 12.24 -19.46 -8.83
CA HIS A 207 11.45 -18.85 -7.76
C HIS A 207 10.05 -18.47 -8.23
N HIS A 208 9.04 -18.95 -7.50
CA HIS A 208 7.64 -18.57 -7.68
C HIS A 208 7.31 -17.40 -6.75
N TYR A 209 7.11 -16.22 -7.31
CA TYR A 209 6.80 -15.01 -6.54
C TYR A 209 5.30 -14.81 -6.35
N PRO A 210 4.87 -13.98 -5.37
CA PRO A 210 3.46 -13.64 -5.19
C PRO A 210 2.81 -13.10 -6.47
N ALA A 211 1.57 -13.53 -6.75
CA ALA A 211 0.88 -13.13 -7.97
C ALA A 211 0.67 -11.61 -8.08
N ALA A 212 0.50 -10.91 -6.95
CA ALA A 212 0.38 -9.46 -6.90
C ALA A 212 1.68 -8.77 -7.33
N TRP A 213 2.84 -9.38 -7.04
CA TRP A 213 4.13 -8.90 -7.50
C TRP A 213 4.29 -9.11 -9.01
N ILE A 214 4.00 -10.32 -9.51
CA ILE A 214 4.21 -10.66 -10.93
C ILE A 214 3.32 -9.81 -11.86
N LYS A 215 2.09 -9.49 -11.45
CA LYS A 215 1.10 -8.79 -12.28
C LYS A 215 1.20 -7.27 -12.23
N ALA A 216 1.83 -6.71 -11.20
CA ALA A 216 1.91 -5.28 -11.00
C ALA A 216 3.08 -4.68 -11.78
N GLU A 217 2.96 -3.41 -12.18
CA GLU A 217 4.12 -2.62 -12.60
C GLU A 217 5.07 -2.41 -11.41
N HIS A 218 6.38 -2.43 -11.64
CA HIS A 218 7.36 -2.15 -10.60
C HIS A 218 7.95 -0.76 -10.78
N LEU A 219 7.77 0.08 -9.77
CA LEU A 219 8.30 1.43 -9.71
C LEU A 219 9.45 1.48 -8.72
N TYR A 220 10.58 2.02 -9.16
CA TYR A 220 11.77 2.23 -8.35
C TYR A 220 12.02 3.72 -8.13
N TRP A 221 12.30 4.09 -6.89
CA TRP A 221 12.73 5.43 -6.52
C TRP A 221 14.26 5.56 -6.51
N ASP A 222 14.82 6.29 -7.49
CA ASP A 222 16.28 6.45 -7.64
C ASP A 222 16.88 7.58 -6.77
N GLY A 223 16.05 8.26 -5.98
CA GLY A 223 16.43 9.44 -5.19
C GLY A 223 16.06 10.78 -5.85
N ALA A 224 15.71 10.77 -7.14
CA ALA A 224 15.30 11.96 -7.89
C ALA A 224 13.99 11.77 -8.67
N ALA A 225 13.78 10.60 -9.27
CA ALA A 225 12.62 10.26 -10.09
C ALA A 225 12.13 8.83 -9.82
N LEU A 226 10.89 8.57 -10.25
CA LEU A 226 10.37 7.21 -10.36
C LEU A 226 10.78 6.62 -11.70
N ARG A 227 11.24 5.38 -11.68
CA ARG A 227 11.63 4.59 -12.86
C ARG A 227 10.83 3.31 -12.87
N SER A 228 10.31 2.92 -14.03
CA SER A 228 9.80 1.56 -14.18
C SER A 228 10.96 0.58 -14.27
N LEU A 229 10.91 -0.51 -13.51
CA LEU A 229 11.83 -1.63 -13.71
C LEU A 229 11.39 -2.36 -14.98
N GLN A 230 12.33 -2.53 -15.91
CA GLN A 230 12.14 -3.37 -17.09
C GLN A 230 12.25 -4.85 -16.72
#